data_AF-A0A957RLE0-F1
#
_entry.id   AF-A0A957RLE0-F1
#
_cell.length_a   1.000
_cell.length_b   1.000
_cell.length_c   1.000
_cell.angle_alpha   90.00
_cell.angle_beta   90.00
_cell.angle_gamma   90.00
#
_symmetry.space_group_name_H-M   'P 1'
#
loop_
_entity.id
_entity.type
_entity.pdbx_description
1 polymer ?
#
loop_
_entity_poly.entity_id
_entity_poly.type
_entity_poly.pdbx_seq_one_letter_code
_entity_poly.pdbx_strand_id
1 'polypeptide(L)'
;VCAGSDAGYLATGANPFLRWRSFTALAGLGYHTNDLTGAPYPHELSRFKGQLGGTLLINWRISRTPTFAFRLRRKAFRLVRQFGRRIR
;
A
#
# COMPACT_ATOMS: atom_id res chain seq x y z
N VAL A 1 0.14 4.32 -5.87
CA VAL A 1 1.39 5.01 -5.45
C VAL A 1 2.10 4.12 -4.45
N CYS A 2 3.35 3.75 -4.70
CA CYS A 2 4.21 3.08 -3.72
C CYS A 2 5.24 4.09 -3.25
N ALA A 3 5.29 4.35 -1.94
CA ALA A 3 6.28 5.23 -1.34
C ALA A 3 6.98 4.44 -0.22
N GLY A 4 8.31 4.52 -0.20
CA GLY A 4 9.15 3.93 0.81
C GLY A 4 10.16 4.97 1.28
N SER A 5 10.68 4.77 2.49
CA SER A 5 11.70 5.62 3.08
C SER A 5 12.84 4.74 3.54
N ASP A 6 14.05 5.27 3.45
CA ASP A 6 15.21 4.61 4.03
C ASP A 6 15.04 4.54 5.56
N ALA A 7 15.43 3.40 6.14
CA ALA A 7 15.22 3.11 7.55
C ALA A 7 15.86 4.16 8.48
N GLY A 8 17.00 4.75 8.07
CA GLY A 8 17.70 5.78 8.82
C GLY A 8 16.92 7.08 8.97
N TYR A 9 15.91 7.34 8.12
CA TYR A 9 15.12 8.58 8.14
C TYR A 9 13.69 8.38 8.64
N LEU A 10 13.30 7.19 9.11
CA LEU A 10 11.94 6.95 9.58
C LEU A 10 11.56 7.83 10.78
N ALA A 11 12.53 8.14 11.65
CA ALA A 11 12.32 8.92 12.87
C ALA A 11 12.36 10.45 12.66
N THR A 12 12.76 10.94 11.48
CA THR A 12 12.98 12.38 11.26
C THR A 12 11.71 13.15 10.93
N GLY A 13 10.60 12.45 10.67
CA GLY A 13 9.38 13.06 10.17
C GLY A 13 9.45 13.46 8.69
N ALA A 14 10.48 13.04 7.94
CA ALA A 14 10.58 13.31 6.50
C ALA A 14 9.36 12.80 5.72
N ASN A 15 8.84 11.61 6.07
CA ASN A 15 7.68 11.01 5.40
C ASN A 15 6.40 11.87 5.52
N PRO A 16 5.92 12.24 6.72
CA PRO A 16 4.77 13.12 6.83
C PRO A 16 5.02 14.51 6.21
N PHE A 17 6.23 15.05 6.31
CA PHE A 17 6.57 16.33 5.66
C PHE A 17 6.45 16.28 4.13
N LEU A 18 7.07 15.29 3.48
CA LEU A 18 6.97 15.12 2.02
C LEU A 18 5.53 14.88 1.56
N ARG A 19 4.75 14.19 2.40
CA ARG A 19 3.33 13.93 2.13
C ARG A 19 2.51 15.22 2.21
N TRP A 20 2.74 16.06 3.22
CA TRP A 20 2.12 17.38 3.32
C TRP A 20 2.47 18.27 2.13
N ARG A 21 3.75 18.35 1.73
CA ARG A 21 4.19 19.11 0.55
C ARG A 21 3.47 18.65 -0.73
N SER A 22 3.29 17.33 -0.87
CA SER A 22 2.54 16.75 -1.99
C SER A 22 1.07 17.18 -1.98
N PHE A 23 0.43 17.24 -0.81
CA PHE A 23 -0.95 17.72 -0.68
C PHE A 23 -1.07 19.22 -1.01
N THR A 24 -0.13 20.04 -0.55
CA THR A 24 -0.10 21.48 -0.88
C THR A 24 0.04 21.70 -2.38
N ALA A 25 0.93 20.95 -3.04
CA ALA A 25 1.11 21.04 -4.49
C ALA A 25 -0.17 20.62 -5.24
N LEU A 26 -0.82 19.53 -4.83
CA LEU A 26 -2.09 19.08 -5.43
C LEU A 26 -3.23 20.08 -5.19
N ALA A 27 -3.31 20.68 -3.99
CA ALA A 27 -4.27 21.73 -3.72
C ALA A 27 -4.05 22.96 -4.63
N GLY A 28 -2.79 23.33 -4.89
CA GLY A 28 -2.45 24.39 -5.84
C GLY A 28 -2.85 24.10 -7.29
N LEU A 29 -3.05 22.82 -7.64
CA LEU A 29 -3.59 22.38 -8.93
C LEU A 29 -5.12 22.25 -8.95
N GLY A 30 -5.80 22.59 -7.86
CA GLY A 30 -7.26 22.51 -7.74
C GLY A 30 -7.79 21.15 -7.28
N TYR A 31 -6.93 20.22 -6.84
CA TYR A 31 -7.41 18.97 -6.24
C TYR A 31 -7.91 19.21 -4.82
N HIS A 32 -9.14 18.76 -4.53
CA HIS A 32 -9.76 18.92 -3.22
C HIS A 32 -9.56 17.73 -2.27
N THR A 33 -9.25 16.55 -2.80
CA THR A 33 -9.09 15.32 -2.01
C THR A 33 -7.93 14.47 -2.53
N ASN A 34 -7.43 13.57 -1.67
CA ASN A 34 -6.36 12.64 -2.02
C ASN A 34 -6.66 11.24 -1.49
N ASP A 35 -6.70 10.25 -2.39
CA ASP A 35 -6.81 8.84 -2.01
C ASP A 35 -5.47 8.31 -1.47
N LEU A 36 -5.42 8.10 -0.16
CA LEU A 36 -4.26 7.51 0.50
C LEU A 36 -4.15 5.99 0.27
N THR A 37 -5.06 5.39 -0.49
CA THR A 37 -5.20 3.97 -0.83
C THR A 37 -5.47 3.08 0.39
N GLY A 38 -5.66 1.78 0.15
CA GLY A 38 -5.96 0.80 1.19
C GLY A 38 -4.96 0.81 2.35
N ALA A 39 -5.49 0.71 3.56
CA ALA A 39 -4.74 0.40 4.77
C ALA A 39 -5.41 -0.79 5.47
N PRO A 40 -4.65 -1.78 5.97
CA PRO A 40 -5.21 -2.79 6.86
C PRO A 40 -5.80 -2.09 8.09
N TYR A 41 -6.88 -2.62 8.64
CA TYR A 41 -7.49 -2.11 9.86
C TYR A 41 -7.83 -3.28 10.80
N PRO A 42 -7.41 -3.21 12.08
CA PRO A 42 -6.56 -2.18 12.70
C PRO A 42 -5.07 -2.34 12.34
N HIS A 43 -4.34 -1.24 12.06
CA HIS A 43 -2.90 -1.28 11.75
C HIS A 43 -2.19 0.07 11.97
N GLU A 44 -0.87 0.06 12.15
CA GLU A 44 -0.07 1.30 12.28
C GLU A 44 -0.20 2.22 11.06
N LEU A 45 -0.30 1.63 9.86
CA LEU A 45 -0.52 2.38 8.61
C LEU A 45 -1.87 3.09 8.60
N SER A 46 -2.95 2.52 9.16
CA SER A 46 -4.22 3.23 9.25
C SER A 46 -4.14 4.39 10.24
N ARG A 47 -3.39 4.23 11.33
CA ARG A 47 -3.11 5.31 12.30
C ARG A 47 -2.30 6.44 11.67
N PHE A 48 -1.22 6.12 10.97
CA PHE A 48 -0.39 7.10 10.25
C PHE A 48 -1.21 7.91 9.23
N LYS A 49 -2.05 7.25 8.43
CA LYS A 49 -2.92 7.94 7.46
C LYS A 49 -3.97 8.82 8.16
N GLY A 50 -4.50 8.39 9.30
CA GLY A 50 -5.40 9.19 10.12
C GLY A 50 -4.75 10.48 10.66
N GLN A 51 -3.47 10.42 11.05
CA GLN A 51 -2.71 11.61 11.48
C GLN A 51 -2.56 12.67 10.38
N LEU A 52 -2.69 12.27 9.11
CA LEU A 52 -2.66 13.18 7.96
C LEU A 52 -4.05 13.76 7.62
N GLY A 53 -5.06 13.53 8.46
CA GLY A 53 -6.46 13.92 8.19
C GLY A 53 -7.20 12.94 7.27
N GLY A 54 -6.65 11.75 7.03
CA GLY A 54 -7.29 10.74 6.19
C GLY A 54 -8.49 10.07 6.88
N THR A 55 -9.64 10.06 6.21
CA THR A 55 -10.82 9.30 6.64
C THR A 55 -10.76 7.88 6.11
N LEU A 56 -10.91 6.87 6.98
CA LEU A 56 -10.98 5.48 6.56
C LEU A 56 -12.36 5.20 5.93
N LEU A 57 -12.36 4.91 4.63
CA LEU A 57 -13.56 4.53 3.88
C LEU A 57 -13.55 3.02 3.61
N ILE A 58 -14.70 2.38 3.79
CA ILE A 58 -14.88 0.97 3.47
C ILE A 58 -15.05 0.84 1.96
N ASN A 59 -14.16 0.05 1.33
CA ASN A 59 -14.21 -0.25 -0.09
C ASN A 59 -14.57 -1.71 -0.32
N TRP A 60 -15.61 -1.96 -1.11
CA TRP A 60 -15.99 -3.30 -1.52
C TRP A 60 -15.11 -3.79 -2.67
N ARG A 61 -14.56 -5.00 -2.53
CA ARG A 61 -13.80 -5.65 -3.58
C ARG A 61 -14.53 -6.88 -4.06
N ILE A 62 -15.01 -6.84 -5.30
CA ILE A 62 -15.53 -8.04 -5.97
C ILE A 62 -14.34 -8.81 -6.55
N SER A 63 -14.27 -10.09 -6.24
CA SER A 63 -13.26 -10.98 -6.82
C SER A 63 -13.91 -12.26 -7.30
N ARG A 64 -13.54 -12.73 -8.49
CA ARG A 64 -13.98 -14.02 -9.01
C ARG A 64 -13.37 -15.15 -8.19
N THR A 65 -14.18 -16.15 -7.83
CA THR A 65 -13.69 -17.37 -7.19
C THR A 65 -12.61 -18.02 -8.06
N PRO A 66 -11.41 -18.28 -7.52
CA PRO A 66 -10.35 -18.90 -8.29
C PRO A 66 -10.77 -20.30 -8.74
N THR A 67 -10.76 -20.55 -10.05
CA THR A 67 -11.04 -21.86 -10.63
C THR A 67 -10.01 -22.90 -10.18
N PHE A 68 -10.36 -24.19 -10.28
CA PHE A 68 -9.46 -25.28 -9.90
C PHE A 68 -8.11 -25.21 -10.64
N ALA A 69 -8.14 -24.96 -11.95
CA ALA A 69 -6.94 -24.76 -12.77
C ALA A 69 -6.07 -23.59 -12.25
N PHE A 70 -6.69 -22.48 -11.86
CA PHE A 70 -5.96 -21.36 -11.26
C PHE A 70 -5.29 -21.74 -9.93
N ARG A 71 -5.97 -22.52 -9.08
CA ARG A 71 -5.42 -22.99 -7.80
C ARG A 71 -4.22 -23.90 -8.00
N LEU A 72 -4.29 -24.84 -8.95
CA LEU A 72 -3.17 -25.72 -9.30
C LEU A 72 -1.97 -24.94 -9.85
N ARG A 73 -2.20 -24.06 -10.84
CA ARG A 73 -1.15 -23.21 -11.41
C ARG A 73 -0.47 -22.36 -10.34
N ARG A 74 -1.24 -21.80 -9.39
CA ARG A 74 -0.70 -21.01 -8.28
C ARG A 74 0.18 -21.84 -7.35
N LYS A 75 -0.20 -23.09 -7.02
CA LYS A 75 0.61 -24.00 -6.20
C LYS A 75 1.89 -24.40 -6.92
N ALA A 76 1.80 -24.83 -8.18
CA ALA A 76 2.95 -25.18 -9.00
C ALA A 76 3.94 -24.01 -9.11
N PHE A 77 3.43 -22.79 -9.37
CA PHE A 77 4.26 -21.59 -9.46
C PHE A 77 4.98 -21.26 -8.13
N ARG A 78 4.33 -21.45 -6.99
CA ARG A 78 4.98 -21.27 -5.67
C ARG A 78 6.11 -22.27 -5.45
N LEU A 79 5.89 -23.54 -5.80
CA LEU A 79 6.90 -24.59 -5.69
C LEU A 79 8.10 -24.28 -6.58
N VAL A 80 7.87 -24.00 -7.87
CA VAL A 80 8.93 -23.62 -8.81
C VAL A 80 9.73 -22.43 -8.28
N ARG A 81 9.07 -21.40 -7.72
CA ARG A 81 9.76 -20.23 -7.15
C ARG A 81 10.54 -20.55 -5.88
N GLN A 82 10.09 -21.51 -5.07
CA GLN A 82 10.78 -21.96 -3.87
C GLN A 82 12.02 -22.80 -4.21
N PHE A 83 11.92 -23.67 -5.22
CA PHE A 83 13.06 -24.45 -5.72
C PHE A 83 14.07 -23.57 -6.48
N GLY A 84 13.62 -22.63 -7.32
CA GLY A 84 14.51 -21.71 -8.03
C GLY A 84 15.28 -20.72 -7.14
N ARG A 85 14.79 -20.44 -5.93
CA ARG A 85 15.50 -19.64 -4.92
C ARG A 85 16.53 -20.43 -4.11
N ARG A 86 16.49 -21.77 -4.16
CA ARG A 86 17.44 -22.65 -3.48
C ARG A 86 18.68 -22.99 -4.31
N ILE A 87 18.69 -22.60 -5.59
CA ILE A 87 19.75 -22.90 -6.57
C ILE A 87 20.62 -21.64 -6.85
N ARG A 88 20.36 -20.53 -6.16
CA ARG A 88 21.24 -19.34 -6.09
C ARG A 88 21.75 -19.19 -4.67
#